data_AF-A0AAJ0HJZ0-F1
#
_entry.id   AF-A0AAJ0HJZ0-F1
#
_cell.length_a   1.000
_cell.length_b   1.000
_cell.length_c   1.000
_cell.angle_alpha   90.00
_cell.angle_beta   90.00
_cell.angle_gamma   90.00
#
_symmetry.space_group_name_H-M   'P 1'
#
loop_
_entity.id
_entity.type
_entity.pdbx_description
1 polymer ?
#
loop_
_entity_poly.entity_id
_entity_poly.type
_entity_poly.pdbx_seq_one_letter_code
_entity_poly.pdbx_strand_id
1 'polypeptide(L)' 'ALKEIMAFQKSTQLLIPFALFARLVKEVTHDILVMEGFRWQQAAVECLQEASEGFLVNVFDSMNLLAIHACCVMVMQKDM' A
#
# COMPACT_ATOMS: atom_id res chain seq x y z
N ALA A 1 0.62 19.21 6.70
CA ALA A 1 1.78 18.37 7.02
C ALA A 1 1.73 17.78 8.44
N LEU A 2 2.28 18.41 9.50
CA LEU A 2 2.38 17.74 10.82
C LEU A 2 1.04 17.29 11.42
N LYS A 3 -0.02 18.11 11.32
CA LYS A 3 -1.37 17.73 11.79
C LYS A 3 -1.94 16.52 11.06
N GLU A 4 -1.69 16.41 9.76
CA GLU A 4 -2.15 15.27 8.94
C GLU A 4 -1.36 14.01 9.28
N ILE A 5 -0.04 14.12 9.43
CA ILE A 5 0.82 12.99 9.84
C ILE A 5 0.33 12.42 11.17
N MET A 6 0.10 13.28 12.17
CA MET A 6 -0.42 12.84 13.47
C MET A 6 -1.82 12.23 13.38
N ALA A 7 -2.68 12.74 12.50
CA ALA A 7 -4.01 12.19 12.28
C ALA A 7 -3.93 10.78 11.66
N PHE A 8 -3.12 10.60 10.61
CA PHE A 8 -2.95 9.31 9.94
C PHE A 8 -2.27 8.27 10.83
N GLN A 9 -1.24 8.65 11.59
CA GLN A 9 -0.56 7.75 12.53
C GLN A 9 -1.45 7.29 13.69
N LYS A 10 -2.47 8.08 14.06
CA LYS A 10 -3.44 7.70 15.11
C LYS A 10 -4.56 6.81 14.58
N SER A 11 -4.84 6.88 13.28
CA SER A 11 -5.88 6.10 12.63
C SER A 11 -5.33 4.77 12.11
N THR A 12 -6.21 3.78 11.97
CA THR A 12 -5.90 2.48 11.32
C THR A 12 -6.80 2.23 10.12
N GLN A 13 -7.34 3.29 9.53
CA GLN A 13 -8.21 3.21 8.36
C GLN A 13 -7.38 2.94 7.10
N LEU A 14 -7.91 2.11 6.21
CA LEU A 14 -7.33 1.87 4.89
C LEU A 14 -7.39 3.17 4.07
N LEU A 15 -6.27 3.51 3.44
CA LEU A 15 -6.10 4.75 2.69
C LEU A 15 -6.43 4.57 1.21
N ILE A 16 -6.25 3.37 0.66
CA ILE A 16 -6.56 3.08 -0.74
C ILE A 16 -8.06 2.76 -0.86
N PRO A 17 -8.78 3.35 -1.83
CA PRO A 17 -10.17 2.99 -2.05
C PRO A 17 -10.33 1.51 -2.42
N PHE A 18 -11.08 0.75 -1.61
CA PHE A 18 -11.26 -0.70 -1.77
C PHE A 18 -11.69 -1.11 -3.19
N ALA A 19 -12.58 -0.35 -3.83
CA ALA A 19 -13.05 -0.65 -5.19
C ALA A 19 -11.92 -0.64 -6.24
N LEU A 20 -10.95 0.27 -6.09
CA LEU A 20 -9.79 0.35 -7.00
C LEU A 20 -8.83 -0.81 -6.72
N PHE A 21 -8.56 -1.09 -5.45
CA PHE A 21 -7.69 -2.20 -5.04
C PHE A 21 -8.27 -3.54 -5.50
N ALA A 22 -9.57 -3.78 -5.30
CA ALA A 22 -10.26 -4.98 -5.75
C ALA A 22 -10.23 -5.15 -7.28
N ARG A 23 -10.29 -4.06 -8.05
CA ARG A 23 -10.14 -4.13 -9.51
C ARG A 23 -8.73 -4.54 -9.91
N LEU A 24 -7.71 -3.93 -9.29
CA LEU A 24 -6.31 -4.27 -9.53
C LEU A 24 -6.01 -5.73 -9.17
N VAL A 25 -6.49 -6.21 -8.02
CA VAL A 25 -6.33 -7.62 -7.63
C VAL A 25 -6.91 -8.55 -8.68
N LYS A 26 -8.11 -8.27 -9.22
CA LYS A 26 -8.72 -9.08 -10.28
C LYS A 26 -7.94 -9.05 -11.59
N GLU A 27 -7.42 -7.89 -11.98
CA GLU A 27 -6.58 -7.72 -13.17
C GLU A 27 -5.32 -8.57 -13.06
N VAL A 28 -4.56 -8.42 -11.97
CA VAL A 28 -3.35 -9.21 -11.70
C VAL A 28 -3.66 -10.71 -11.61
N THR A 29 -4.79 -11.08 -11.01
CA THR A 29 -5.23 -12.48 -10.93
C THR A 29 -5.47 -13.05 -12.33
N HIS A 30 -6.09 -12.28 -13.22
CA HIS A 30 -6.36 -12.72 -14.60
C HIS A 30 -5.08 -12.87 -15.41
N ASP A 31 -4.09 -12.01 -15.19
CA ASP A 31 -2.78 -12.10 -15.84
C ASP A 31 -1.96 -13.32 -15.37
N ILE A 32 -2.08 -13.69 -14.09
CA ILE A 32 -1.31 -14.79 -13.49
C ILE A 32 -2.00 -16.15 -13.69
N LEU A 33 -3.33 -16.21 -13.59
CA LEU A 33 -4.10 -17.46 -13.63
C LEU A 33 -4.80 -17.63 -14.98
N VAL A 34 -4.53 -18.76 -15.65
CA VAL A 34 -5.22 -19.19 -16.90
C VAL A 34 -6.64 -19.75 -16.62
N MET A 35 -7.06 -19.79 -15.36
CA MET A 35 -8.36 -20.37 -14.97
C MET A 35 -9.49 -19.34 -15.10
N GLU A 36 -10.36 -19.56 -16.08
CA GLU A 36 -11.59 -18.77 -16.24
C GLU A 36 -12.56 -19.00 -15.08
N GLY A 37 -13.11 -17.91 -14.53
CA GLY A 37 -14.16 -17.96 -13.51
C GLY A 37 -13.71 -17.92 -12.05
N PHE A 38 -12.42 -17.63 -11.77
CA PHE A 38 -11.94 -17.43 -10.39
C PHE A 38 -12.70 -16.30 -9.68
N ARG A 39 -13.19 -16.57 -8.46
CA ARG A 39 -13.93 -15.59 -7.64
C ARG A 39 -13.20 -15.34 -6.34
N TRP A 40 -12.94 -14.07 -6.07
CA TRP A 40 -12.37 -13.62 -4.81
C TRP A 40 -13.45 -13.54 -3.71
N GLN A 41 -13.10 -14.01 -2.52
CA GLN A 41 -13.86 -13.69 -1.30
C GLN A 41 -13.54 -12.26 -0.87
N GLN A 42 -14.55 -11.51 -0.41
CA GLN A 42 -14.36 -10.12 0.03
C GLN A 42 -13.30 -10.01 1.14
N ALA A 43 -13.40 -10.85 2.18
CA ALA A 43 -12.45 -10.88 3.28
C ALA A 43 -11.01 -11.16 2.82
N ALA A 44 -10.81 -11.96 1.77
CA ALA A 44 -9.47 -12.22 1.24
C ALA A 44 -8.86 -10.96 0.59
N VAL A 45 -9.68 -10.17 -0.12
CA VAL A 45 -9.24 -8.91 -0.71
C VAL A 45 -8.95 -7.87 0.37
N GLU A 46 -9.75 -7.82 1.43
CA GLU A 46 -9.52 -6.95 2.59
C GLU A 46 -8.18 -7.29 3.28
N CYS A 47 -7.91 -8.57 3.56
CA CYS A 47 -6.62 -8.99 4.13
C CYS A 47 -5.44 -8.67 3.21
N LEU A 48 -5.59 -8.85 1.89
CA LEU A 48 -4.56 -8.46 0.93
C LEU A 48 -4.30 -6.95 0.96
N GLN A 49 -5.36 -6.16 1.11
CA GLN A 49 -5.23 -4.71 1.18
C GLN A 49 -4.52 -4.28 2.46
N GLU A 50 -4.91 -4.82 3.62
CA GLU A 50 -4.26 -4.56 4.90
C GLU A 50 -2.76 -4.89 4.85
N ALA A 51 -2.40 -6.07 4.33
CA ALA A 51 -1.01 -6.47 4.19
C ALA A 51 -0.23 -5.57 3.22
N SER A 52 -0.84 -5.19 2.10
CA SER A 52 -0.20 -4.36 1.07
C SER A 52 0.04 -2.93 1.56
N GLU A 53 -0.96 -2.31 2.20
CA GLU A 53 -0.80 -0.97 2.77
C GLU A 53 0.20 -0.95 3.92
N GLY A 54 0.15 -1.96 4.81
CA GLY A 54 1.15 -2.11 5.88
C GLY A 54 2.57 -2.27 5.34
N PHE A 55 2.75 -3.04 4.27
CA PHE A 55 4.03 -3.17 3.60
C PHE A 55 4.51 -1.84 3.02
N LEU A 56 3.65 -1.09 2.30
CA LEU A 56 4.00 0.19 1.72
C LEU A 56 4.40 1.22 2.79
N VAL A 57 3.70 1.28 3.93
CA VAL A 57 4.06 2.17 5.05
C VAL A 57 5.46 1.84 5.57
N ASN A 58 5.79 0.57 5.76
CA ASN A 58 7.11 0.16 6.24
C ASN A 58 8.23 0.48 5.22
N VAL A 59 7.94 0.33 3.93
CA VAL A 59 8.88 0.72 2.86
C VAL A 59 9.11 2.23 2.90
N PHE A 60 8.06 3.04 2.96
CA PHE A 60 8.20 4.50 3.01
C PHE A 60 8.92 5.00 4.28
N ASP A 61 8.75 4.33 5.42
CA ASP A 61 9.51 4.66 6.63
C ASP A 61 11.00 4.40 6.43
N SER A 62 11.35 3.27 5.80
CA SER A 62 12.74 2.94 5.44
C SER A 62 13.33 3.96 4.45
N MET A 63 12.57 4.33 3.41
CA MET A 63 12.98 5.36 2.44
C MET A 63 13.18 6.73 3.11
N ASN A 64 12.31 7.08 4.07
CA ASN A 64 12.42 8.33 4.82
C ASN A 64 13.69 8.36 5.68
N LEU A 65 14.05 7.24 6.32
CA LEU A 65 15.32 7.13 7.05
C LEU A 65 16.54 7.31 6.13
N LEU A 66 16.51 6.74 4.93
CA LEU A 66 17.57 6.91 3.93
C LEU A 66 17.67 8.37 3.44
N ALA A 67 16.54 9.03 3.20
CA ALA A 67 16.51 10.44 2.82
C ALA A 67 17.12 11.32 3.92
N ILE A 68 16.77 11.09 5.19
CA ILE A 68 17.35 11.80 6.35
C ILE A 68 18.85 11.54 6.45
N HIS A 69 19.30 10.30 6.22
CA HIS A 69 20.72 9.95 6.21
C HIS A 69 21.50 10.73 5.13
N ALA A 70 20.88 10.96 3.96
CA ALA A 70 21.43 11.80 2.90
C ALA A 70 21.21 13.32 3.14
N CYS A 71 20.83 13.74 4.35
CA CYS A 71 20.48 15.12 4.71
C CYS A 71 19.38 15.74 3.81
N CYS A 72 18.55 14.90 3.20
CA CYS A 72 17.43 15.30 2.35
C CYS A 72 16.12 15.32 3.16
N VAL A 73 15.22 16.23 2.80
CA VAL A 73 13.87 16.31 3.40
C VAL A 73 12.81 15.65 2.51
N MET A 74 13.12 15.47 1.22
CA MET A 74 12.22 14.83 0.26
C MET A 74 12.69 13.41 -0.05
N VAL A 75 11.76 12.47 0.00
CA VAL A 75 11.96 11.10 -0.49
C VAL A 75 11.98 11.11 -2.02
N MET A 76 12.96 10.44 -2.60
CA MET A 76 13.21 10.36 -4.04
C MET A 76 13.22 8.90 -4.50
N GLN A 77 13.11 8.68 -5.82
CA GLN A 77 13.14 7.33 -6.42
C GLN A 77 14.43 6.55 -6.10
N LYS A 78 15.54 7.25 -5.87
CA LYS A 78 16.83 6.65 -5.47
C LYS A 78 16.83 6.07 -4.06
N ASP A 79 15.83 6.41 -3.25
CA ASP A 79 15.72 5.95 -1.85
C ASP A 79 14.91 4.64 -1.76
N MET A 80 14.35 4.16 -2.88
CA MET A 80 13.61 2.89 -3.04
C MET A 80 14.55 1.76 -3.45
#